data_AF-Q41315-F1
#
_entry.id   AF-Q41315-F1
#
_cell.length_a   1.000
_cell.length_b   1.000
_cell.length_c   1.000
_cell.angle_alpha   90.00
_cell.angle_beta   90.00
_cell.angle_gamma   90.00
#
_symmetry.space_group_name_H-M   'P 1'
#
loop_
_entity.id
_entity.type
_entity.pdbx_description
1 polymer ?
#
loop_
_entity_poly.entity_id
_entity_poly.type
_entity_poly.pdbx_seq_one_letter_code
_entity_poly.pdbx_strand_id
1 'polypeptide(L)' 'NKSTMLNDCYSEDKYETIMDPIKIKELMYYWPDLTSMDGDTQKHQAFWAYEFN' A
#
# COMPACT_ATOMS: atom_id res chain seq x y z
N ASN A 1 0.93 -23.60 18.58
CA ASN A 1 1.59 -22.99 17.40
C ASN A 1 1.28 -21.50 17.39
N LYS A 2 2.18 -20.65 17.88
CA LYS A 2 2.06 -19.19 17.71
C LYS A 2 2.89 -18.85 16.47
N SER A 3 2.23 -18.66 15.34
CA SER A 3 2.90 -18.07 14.18
C SER A 3 3.17 -16.61 14.55
N THR A 4 4.44 -16.23 14.69
CA THR A 4 4.81 -14.83 14.81
C THR A 4 4.78 -14.24 13.40
N MET A 5 3.98 -13.19 13.18
CA MET A 5 4.01 -12.45 11.93
C MET A 5 5.36 -11.74 11.84
N LEU A 6 6.10 -11.98 10.75
CA LEU A 6 7.27 -11.19 10.43
C LEU A 6 6.80 -9.87 9.84
N ASN A 7 7.28 -8.75 10.37
CA ASN A 7 7.03 -7.38 9.94
C ASN A 7 8.36 -6.63 9.84
N ASP A 8 8.38 -5.53 9.08
CA ASP A 8 9.53 -4.64 8.94
C ASP A 8 10.82 -5.39 8.57
N CYS A 9 10.71 -6.35 7.64
CA CYS A 9 11.85 -7.14 7.21
C CYS A 9 12.83 -6.22 6.49
N TYR A 10 14.10 -6.20 6.91
CA TYR A 10 15.12 -5.40 6.23
C TYR A 10 15.17 -5.78 4.75
N SER A 11 14.85 -4.81 3.90
CA SER A 11 14.92 -4.90 2.44
C SER A 11 15.63 -3.67 1.89
N GLU A 12 16.40 -3.85 0.81
CA GLU A 12 16.90 -2.73 0.02
C GLU A 12 15.83 -2.18 -0.92
N ASP A 13 14.78 -2.97 -1.19
CA ASP A 13 13.66 -2.57 -2.03
C ASP A 13 12.82 -1.50 -1.33
N LYS A 14 12.50 -0.44 -2.07
CA LYS A 14 11.64 0.64 -1.59
C LYS A 14 10.36 0.64 -2.40
N TYR A 15 9.27 1.06 -1.75
CA TYR A 15 8.03 1.31 -2.45
C TYR A 15 8.24 2.37 -3.56
N GLU A 16 7.92 2.00 -4.80
CA GLU A 16 7.85 2.91 -5.93
C GLU A 16 6.40 3.32 -6.15
N THR A 17 6.17 4.61 -6.38
CA THR A 17 4.84 5.13 -6.70
C THR A 17 4.27 4.40 -7.92
N ILE A 18 3.10 3.81 -7.75
CA ILE A 18 2.40 3.10 -8.83
C ILE A 18 1.87 4.15 -9.80
N MET A 19 2.38 4.13 -11.03
CA MET A 19 1.94 5.04 -12.10
C MET A 19 0.95 4.41 -13.08
N ASP A 20 0.76 3.08 -13.02
CA ASP A 20 -0.18 2.37 -13.89
C ASP A 20 -1.63 2.66 -13.45
N PRO A 21 -2.44 3.36 -14.27
CA PRO A 21 -3.79 3.76 -13.89
C PRO A 21 -4.74 2.57 -13.69
N ILE A 22 -4.49 1.44 -14.36
CA ILE A 22 -5.31 0.23 -14.19
C ILE A 22 -5.04 -0.35 -12.81
N LYS A 23 -3.77 -0.51 -12.44
CA LYS A 23 -3.39 -1.03 -11.11
C LYS A 23 -3.87 -0.12 -9.98
N ILE A 24 -3.75 1.20 -10.14
CA ILE A 24 -4.27 2.16 -9.16
C ILE A 24 -5.78 1.96 -8.96
N LYS A 25 -6.54 1.82 -10.05
CA LYS A 25 -7.99 1.63 -9.97
C LYS A 25 -8.37 0.30 -9.29
N GLU A 26 -7.64 -0.77 -9.59
CA GLU A 26 -7.84 -2.07 -8.93
C GLU A 26 -7.55 -1.99 -7.44
N LEU A 27 -6.43 -1.37 -7.05
CA LEU A 27 -6.07 -1.19 -5.65
C LEU A 27 -7.07 -0.29 -4.92
N MET A 28 -7.53 0.80 -5.52
CA MET A 28 -8.57 1.64 -4.91
C MET A 28 -9.89 0.89 -4.70
N TYR A 29 -10.22 -0.08 -5.56
CA TYR A 29 -11.47 -0.83 -5.43
C TYR A 29 -11.37 -1.99 -4.44
N TYR A 30 -10.28 -2.77 -4.51
CA TYR A 30 -10.11 -3.99 -3.72
C TYR A 30 -9.32 -3.78 -2.42
N TRP A 31 -8.46 -2.77 -2.37
CA TRP A 31 -7.59 -2.49 -1.24
C TRP A 31 -7.50 -0.97 -0.91
N PRO A 32 -8.65 -0.31 -0.68
CA PRO A 32 -8.68 1.10 -0.31
C PRO A 32 -8.16 1.33 1.11
N ASP A 33 -7.60 2.53 1.33
CA ASP A 33 -7.41 3.06 2.67
C ASP A 33 -8.74 3.62 3.20
N LEU A 34 -9.37 2.85 4.07
CA LEU A 34 -10.67 3.17 4.69
C LEU A 34 -10.59 4.32 5.71
N THR A 35 -9.39 4.80 6.04
CA THR A 35 -9.16 5.89 7.00
C THR A 35 -8.88 7.22 6.33
N SER A 36 -8.57 7.22 5.03
CA SER A 36 -8.27 8.42 4.24
C SER A 36 -9.51 9.04 3.61
N MET A 37 -9.44 10.33 3.27
CA MET A 37 -10.46 10.98 2.45
C MET A 37 -10.38 10.49 1.00
N ASP A 38 -11.52 10.47 0.31
CA ASP A 38 -11.60 10.08 -1.09
C ASP A 38 -10.58 10.87 -1.95
N GLY A 39 -9.66 10.15 -2.59
CA GLY A 39 -8.63 10.73 -3.46
C GLY A 39 -7.25 10.93 -2.82
N ASP A 40 -7.15 10.95 -1.49
CA ASP A 40 -5.85 11.05 -0.81
C ASP A 40 -5.02 9.76 -0.98
N THR A 41 -5.68 8.59 -0.94
CA THR A 41 -5.01 7.31 -1.21
C THR A 41 -4.40 7.28 -2.60
N GLN A 42 -5.11 7.82 -3.60
CA GLN A 42 -4.64 7.83 -4.99
C GLN A 42 -3.42 8.74 -5.16
N LYS A 43 -3.47 9.92 -4.54
CA LYS A 43 -2.46 10.97 -4.71
C LYS A 43 -1.17 10.67 -3.94
N HIS A 44 -1.30 10.14 -2.74
CA HIS A 44 -0.17 9.96 -1.85
C HIS A 44 0.29 8.51 -1.75
N GLN A 45 -0.58 7.54 -2.05
CA GLN A 45 -0.31 6.09 -1.95
C GLN A 45 0.34 5.68 -0.62
N ALA A 46 0.13 6.50 0.43
CA ALA A 46 0.84 6.39 1.70
C ALA A 46 0.49 5.08 2.41
N PHE A 47 -0.75 4.63 2.29
CA PHE A 47 -1.20 3.34 2.79
C PHE A 47 -0.45 2.18 2.13
N TRP A 48 -0.40 2.12 0.80
CA TRP A 48 0.30 1.04 0.09
C TRP A 48 1.82 1.09 0.32
N ALA A 49 2.38 2.29 0.48
CA ALA A 49 3.78 2.45 0.84
C ALA A 49 4.07 1.95 2.26
N TYR A 50 3.16 2.19 3.22
CA TYR A 50 3.29 1.69 4.58
C TYR A 50 3.19 0.16 4.63
N GLU A 51 2.20 -0.44 3.97
CA GLU A 51 2.00 -1.90 3.96
C GLU A 51 3.05 -2.68 3.17
N PHE A 52 3.82 -2.00 2.31
CA PHE A 52 4.92 -2.62 1.57
C PHE A 52 6.18 -2.79 2.43
N ASN A 53 6.43 -1.87 3.36
CA ASN A 53 7.62 -1.87 4.23
C ASN A 53 7.40 -2.75 5.47
#